data_AF-A0A2G9NI18-F1
#
_entry.id   AF-A0A2G9NI18-F1
#
_cell.length_a   1.000
_cell.length_b   1.000
_cell.length_c   1.000
_cell.angle_alpha   90.00
_cell.angle_beta   90.00
_cell.angle_gamma   90.00
#
_symmetry.space_group_name_H-M   'P 1'
#
loop_
_entity.id
_entity.type
_entity.pdbx_description
1 polymer ?
#
loop_
_entity_poly.entity_id
_entity_poly.type
_entity_poly.pdbx_seq_one_letter_code
_entity_poly.pdbx_strand_id
1 'polypeptide(L)'
;MKKVMVIFFALIIVSSLTFVLARSIGSVTDTQHSTRNVGTLECDKNCSVQFRLDKIECATNFKVSKKLCREEYRKCKDEAKLLRWINRTVYTQAKIICRDNYISCNNGTSYNRTVCKQDAESTYFACKQNCSNIINITQCQSNLDCNNTQFCSFINCTATQGSCMTVPQLCTEEYNPVCGCDDQTHNNSCFMQMNNQSLRNIGECLII
;
A
#
# COMPACT_ATOMS: atom_id res chain seq x y z
N MET A 1 29.98 42.31 31.86
CA MET A 1 30.34 41.14 32.71
C MET A 1 29.18 40.17 33.00
N LYS A 2 27.92 40.46 32.64
CA LYS A 2 26.78 39.53 32.86
C LYS A 2 26.58 38.45 31.78
N LYS A 3 27.24 38.54 30.62
CA LYS A 3 27.10 37.56 29.52
C LYS A 3 28.03 36.35 29.61
N VAL A 4 29.04 36.38 30.51
CA VAL A 4 30.02 35.28 30.66
C VAL A 4 29.59 34.24 31.71
N MET A 5 28.73 34.61 32.68
CA MET A 5 28.20 33.66 33.68
C MET A 5 27.11 32.72 33.18
N VAL A 6 26.41 33.05 32.08
CA VAL A 6 25.31 32.21 31.55
C VAL A 6 25.85 30.99 30.81
N ILE A 7 27.04 31.10 30.22
CA ILE A 7 27.66 30.02 29.43
C ILE A 7 28.23 28.92 30.35
N PHE A 8 28.68 29.26 31.56
CA PHE A 8 29.21 28.30 32.54
C PHE A 8 28.12 27.42 33.19
N PHE A 9 26.89 27.92 33.33
CA PHE A 9 25.77 27.13 33.86
C PHE A 9 25.19 26.12 32.85
N ALA A 10 25.38 26.37 31.55
CA ALA A 10 24.86 25.49 30.49
C ALA A 10 25.64 24.16 30.34
N LEU A 11 26.90 24.09 30.80
CA LEU A 11 27.75 22.91 30.63
C LEU A 11 27.63 21.88 31.78
N ILE A 12 27.05 22.26 32.92
CA ILE A 12 26.91 21.36 34.09
C ILE A 12 25.60 20.54 34.02
N ILE A 13 24.58 20.99 33.28
CA ILE A 13 23.29 20.29 33.15
C ILE A 13 23.36 19.17 32.10
N VAL A 14 24.28 19.26 31.12
CA VAL A 14 24.38 18.29 30.00
C VAL A 14 25.04 16.97 30.42
N SER A 15 25.72 16.89 31.59
CA SER A 15 26.35 15.64 32.06
C SER A 15 25.49 14.81 33.03
N SER A 16 24.31 15.29 33.42
CA SER A 16 23.50 14.69 34.51
C SER A 16 22.26 13.94 34.04
N LEU A 17 21.86 14.06 32.77
CA LEU A 17 20.64 13.41 32.24
C LEU A 17 20.90 12.15 31.42
N THR A 18 22.17 11.74 31.28
CA THR A 18 22.57 10.50 30.60
C THR A 18 22.53 9.26 31.52
N PHE A 19 22.01 9.38 32.75
CA PHE A 19 22.18 8.33 33.77
C PHE A 19 20.89 7.66 34.30
N VAL A 20 19.70 7.93 33.76
CA VAL A 20 18.48 7.18 34.13
C VAL A 20 18.22 6.09 33.10
N LEU A 21 19.01 5.03 33.26
CA LEU A 21 18.85 3.73 32.63
C LEU A 21 17.52 3.07 33.02
N ALA A 22 16.95 2.38 32.02
CA ALA A 22 16.46 1.01 32.12
C ALA A 22 15.44 0.64 33.22
N ARG A 23 14.20 0.34 32.79
CA ARG A 23 13.51 -0.97 32.92
C ARG A 23 12.00 -0.79 32.89
N SER A 24 11.33 -1.40 31.91
CA SER A 24 10.25 -2.38 32.16
C SER A 24 9.61 -2.83 30.85
N ILE A 25 9.68 -4.14 30.66
CA ILE A 25 9.10 -4.98 29.61
C ILE A 25 7.59 -5.13 29.86
N GLY A 26 6.80 -5.19 28.78
CA GLY A 26 5.35 -5.42 28.82
C GLY A 26 4.79 -5.72 27.44
N SER A 27 4.94 -6.98 27.03
CA SER A 27 4.41 -7.72 25.86
C SER A 27 3.10 -7.21 25.20
N VAL A 28 3.14 -6.93 23.90
CA VAL A 28 2.01 -7.20 23.01
C VAL A 28 2.26 -8.58 22.41
N THR A 29 1.48 -9.55 22.86
CA THR A 29 1.53 -10.93 22.41
C THR A 29 1.12 -11.04 20.95
N ASP A 30 2.03 -11.59 20.16
CA ASP A 30 1.78 -12.31 18.92
C ASP A 30 0.51 -13.18 19.01
N THR A 31 -0.49 -12.91 18.17
CA THR A 31 -1.21 -14.01 17.53
C THR A 31 -0.43 -14.37 16.26
N GLN A 32 0.71 -15.04 16.48
CA GLN A 32 1.38 -15.82 15.45
C GLN A 32 0.55 -17.07 15.19
N HIS A 33 -0.16 -17.07 14.07
CA HIS A 33 -0.35 -18.30 13.33
C HIS A 33 0.34 -18.15 11.97
N SER A 34 1.56 -18.70 11.93
CA SER A 34 2.24 -19.29 10.78
C SER A 34 1.69 -18.92 9.40
N THR A 35 2.42 -18.11 8.63
CA THR A 35 2.37 -18.20 7.17
C THR A 35 3.76 -18.05 6.56
N ARG A 36 4.37 -19.20 6.21
CA ARG A 36 5.35 -19.35 5.11
C ARG A 36 4.94 -18.46 3.94
N ASN A 37 5.83 -17.71 3.28
CA ASN A 37 5.78 -17.19 1.88
C ASN A 37 4.44 -16.79 1.22
N VAL A 38 3.35 -16.69 1.99
CA VAL A 38 1.97 -16.36 1.60
C VAL A 38 1.83 -14.85 1.59
N GLY A 39 2.76 -14.13 2.25
CA GLY A 39 2.79 -12.68 2.28
C GLY A 39 2.77 -12.05 0.90
N THR A 40 3.63 -12.45 -0.05
CA THR A 40 3.73 -11.75 -1.34
C THR A 40 2.61 -12.10 -2.31
N LEU A 41 2.26 -13.38 -2.48
CA LEU A 41 1.17 -13.79 -3.38
C LEU A 41 -0.20 -13.33 -2.87
N GLU A 42 -0.43 -13.42 -1.56
CA GLU A 42 -1.68 -12.93 -0.95
C GLU A 42 -1.71 -11.40 -0.90
N CYS A 43 -0.57 -10.73 -0.68
CA CYS A 43 -0.47 -9.27 -0.77
C CYS A 43 -0.69 -8.79 -2.21
N ASP A 44 -0.13 -9.44 -3.23
CA ASP A 44 -0.36 -9.08 -4.64
C ASP A 44 -1.82 -9.33 -5.06
N LYS A 45 -2.42 -10.44 -4.62
CA LYS A 45 -3.86 -10.70 -4.80
C LYS A 45 -4.69 -9.62 -4.11
N ASN A 46 -4.36 -9.27 -2.87
CA ASN A 46 -5.06 -8.23 -2.10
C ASN A 46 -4.88 -6.84 -2.72
N CYS A 47 -3.68 -6.46 -3.19
CA CYS A 47 -3.45 -5.21 -3.91
C CYS A 47 -4.24 -5.16 -5.22
N SER A 48 -4.34 -6.30 -5.93
CA SER A 48 -5.12 -6.41 -7.17
C SER A 48 -6.64 -6.34 -6.92
N VAL A 49 -7.12 -6.81 -5.78
CA VAL A 49 -8.52 -6.68 -5.34
C VAL A 49 -8.79 -5.25 -4.88
N GLN A 50 -7.93 -4.67 -4.03
CA GLN A 50 -8.02 -3.30 -3.53
C GLN A 50 -8.07 -2.28 -4.67
N PHE A 51 -7.14 -2.36 -5.63
CA PHE A 51 -7.14 -1.47 -6.80
C PHE A 51 -8.40 -1.59 -7.65
N ARG A 52 -8.95 -2.80 -7.78
CA ARG A 52 -10.24 -3.01 -8.48
C ARG A 52 -11.38 -2.32 -7.73
N LEU A 53 -11.42 -2.44 -6.41
CA LEU A 53 -12.40 -1.74 -5.57
C LEU A 53 -12.24 -0.22 -5.66
N ASP A 54 -11.02 0.30 -5.55
CA ASP A 54 -10.73 1.74 -5.65
C ASP A 54 -11.16 2.31 -7.01
N LYS A 55 -10.96 1.57 -8.11
CA LYS A 55 -11.44 1.97 -9.45
C LYS A 55 -12.96 1.98 -9.56
N ILE A 56 -13.63 1.00 -8.95
CA ILE A 56 -15.09 0.94 -8.92
C ILE A 56 -15.63 2.11 -8.10
N GLU A 57 -15.08 2.33 -6.90
CA GLU A 57 -15.39 3.45 -6.03
C GLU A 57 -15.14 4.79 -6.73
N CYS A 58 -14.04 4.91 -7.47
CA CYS A 58 -13.73 6.08 -8.27
C CYS A 58 -14.80 6.36 -9.35
N ALA A 59 -15.24 5.31 -10.04
CA ALA A 59 -16.26 5.42 -11.07
C ALA A 59 -17.64 5.73 -10.49
N THR A 60 -17.98 5.20 -9.32
CA THR A 60 -19.24 5.48 -8.61
C THR A 60 -19.24 6.88 -8.02
N ASN A 61 -18.17 7.27 -7.32
CA ASN A 61 -18.03 8.61 -6.74
C ASN A 61 -18.06 9.68 -7.83
N PHE A 62 -17.41 9.48 -8.98
CA PHE A 62 -17.53 10.42 -10.09
C PHE A 62 -18.97 10.58 -10.61
N LYS A 63 -19.73 9.48 -10.75
CA LYS A 63 -21.12 9.52 -11.22
C LYS A 63 -22.06 10.14 -10.16
N VAL A 64 -21.84 9.81 -8.90
CA VAL A 64 -22.60 10.33 -7.74
C VAL A 64 -22.32 11.81 -7.54
N SER A 65 -21.06 12.25 -7.57
CA SER A 65 -20.66 13.65 -7.47
C SER A 65 -21.38 14.49 -8.52
N LYS A 66 -21.44 14.08 -9.80
CA LYS A 66 -22.15 14.85 -10.83
C LYS A 66 -23.67 14.99 -10.58
N LYS A 67 -24.30 13.99 -9.96
CA LYS A 67 -25.72 14.06 -9.58
C LYS A 67 -25.91 14.94 -8.34
N LEU A 68 -25.09 14.73 -7.32
CA LEU A 68 -25.10 15.47 -6.06
C LEU A 68 -24.79 16.96 -6.27
N CYS A 69 -23.77 17.32 -7.07
CA CYS A 69 -23.45 18.71 -7.41
C CYS A 69 -24.65 19.42 -8.05
N ARG A 70 -25.43 18.71 -8.87
CA ARG A 70 -26.63 19.28 -9.51
C ARG A 70 -27.78 19.46 -8.52
N GLU A 71 -27.95 18.53 -7.59
CA GLU A 71 -28.97 18.63 -6.54
C GLU A 71 -28.65 19.77 -5.55
N GLU A 72 -27.41 19.87 -5.09
CA GLU A 72 -26.95 20.94 -4.20
C GLU A 72 -26.99 22.32 -4.88
N TYR A 73 -26.63 22.41 -6.17
CA TYR A 73 -26.77 23.66 -6.92
C TYR A 73 -28.22 24.14 -7.01
N ARG A 74 -29.19 23.21 -7.15
CA ARG A 74 -30.62 23.55 -7.17
C ARG A 74 -31.08 24.08 -5.82
N LYS A 75 -30.75 23.40 -4.72
CA LYS A 75 -31.05 23.85 -3.35
C LYS A 75 -30.50 25.24 -3.07
N CYS A 76 -29.20 25.45 -3.34
CA CYS A 76 -28.53 26.74 -3.16
C CYS A 76 -29.23 27.87 -3.95
N LYS A 77 -29.63 27.59 -5.20
CA LYS A 77 -30.35 28.57 -6.04
C LYS A 77 -31.74 28.89 -5.50
N ASP A 78 -32.44 27.91 -4.91
CA ASP A 78 -33.77 28.11 -4.34
C ASP A 78 -33.71 28.91 -3.04
N GLU A 79 -32.73 28.64 -2.17
CA GLU A 79 -32.46 29.44 -0.97
C GLU A 79 -32.06 30.88 -1.32
N ALA A 80 -31.19 31.07 -2.32
CA ALA A 80 -30.78 32.40 -2.75
C ALA A 80 -31.96 33.27 -3.22
N LYS A 81 -33.05 32.70 -3.76
CA LYS A 81 -34.24 33.46 -4.15
C LYS A 81 -34.93 34.15 -2.99
N LEU A 82 -34.85 33.60 -1.77
CA LEU A 82 -35.45 34.20 -0.57
C LEU A 82 -34.77 35.54 -0.24
N LEU A 83 -33.47 35.66 -0.53
CA LEU A 83 -32.68 36.88 -0.31
C LEU A 83 -33.07 38.04 -1.25
N ARG A 84 -33.79 37.74 -2.34
CA ARG A 84 -34.24 38.76 -3.32
C ARG A 84 -35.14 39.82 -2.69
N TRP A 85 -35.97 39.42 -1.72
CA TRP A 85 -36.91 40.31 -1.02
C TRP A 85 -36.25 41.17 0.05
N ILE A 86 -35.01 40.82 0.43
CA ILE A 86 -34.26 41.49 1.49
C ILE A 86 -33.26 42.48 0.90
N ASN A 87 -32.39 42.02 -0.01
CA ASN A 87 -31.35 42.88 -0.62
C ASN A 87 -30.86 42.33 -1.98
N ARG A 88 -30.93 43.17 -3.02
CA ARG A 88 -30.59 42.80 -4.40
C ARG A 88 -29.11 42.49 -4.61
N THR A 89 -28.21 43.15 -3.90
CA THR A 89 -26.76 42.91 -3.98
C THR A 89 -26.41 41.55 -3.36
N VAL A 90 -26.99 41.26 -2.19
CA VAL A 90 -26.81 39.97 -1.48
C VAL A 90 -27.36 38.80 -2.31
N TYR A 91 -28.53 38.97 -2.94
CA TYR A 91 -29.09 37.99 -3.89
C TYR A 91 -28.14 37.68 -5.05
N THR A 92 -27.48 38.70 -5.60
CA THR A 92 -26.59 38.55 -6.74
C THR A 92 -25.29 37.83 -6.34
N GLN A 93 -24.73 38.16 -5.18
CA GLN A 93 -23.55 37.47 -4.62
C GLN A 93 -23.85 36.00 -4.32
N ALA A 94 -24.98 35.69 -3.69
CA ALA A 94 -25.39 34.32 -3.40
C ALA A 94 -25.47 33.44 -4.66
N LYS A 95 -25.99 34.00 -5.77
CA LYS A 95 -26.05 33.27 -7.05
C LYS A 95 -24.67 32.99 -7.68
N ILE A 96 -23.71 33.89 -7.52
CA ILE A 96 -22.34 33.69 -7.99
C ILE A 96 -21.69 32.56 -7.19
N ILE A 97 -21.82 32.61 -5.85
CA ILE A 97 -21.32 31.55 -4.95
C ILE A 97 -21.90 30.18 -5.30
N CYS A 98 -23.22 30.07 -5.52
CA CYS A 98 -23.83 28.80 -5.94
C CYS A 98 -23.24 28.30 -7.26
N ARG A 99 -22.99 29.19 -8.23
CA ARG A 99 -22.45 28.83 -9.55
C ARG A 99 -20.99 28.36 -9.44
N ASP A 100 -20.17 29.04 -8.67
CA ASP A 100 -18.75 28.70 -8.49
C ASP A 100 -18.58 27.40 -7.71
N ASN A 101 -19.43 27.16 -6.71
CA ASN A 101 -19.50 25.87 -6.00
C ASN A 101 -19.93 24.73 -6.94
N TYR A 102 -20.90 24.97 -7.82
CA TYR A 102 -21.31 23.98 -8.83
C TYR A 102 -20.19 23.68 -9.83
N ILE A 103 -19.50 24.70 -10.33
CA ILE A 103 -18.38 24.54 -11.27
C ILE A 103 -17.22 23.78 -10.59
N SER A 104 -16.86 24.14 -9.36
CA SER A 104 -15.84 23.46 -8.56
C SER A 104 -16.19 21.97 -8.34
N CYS A 105 -17.42 21.69 -7.92
CA CYS A 105 -17.93 20.34 -7.70
C CYS A 105 -17.98 19.53 -9.02
N ASN A 106 -18.47 20.12 -10.11
CA ASN A 106 -18.64 19.46 -11.41
C ASN A 106 -17.31 19.26 -12.17
N ASN A 107 -16.32 20.13 -11.97
CA ASN A 107 -14.99 20.01 -12.54
C ASN A 107 -14.03 19.21 -11.62
N GLY A 108 -14.53 18.70 -10.51
CA GLY A 108 -13.86 17.69 -9.69
C GLY A 108 -12.76 18.22 -8.77
N THR A 109 -12.84 19.46 -8.27
CA THR A 109 -11.99 19.80 -7.11
C THR A 109 -12.46 19.10 -5.82
N SER A 110 -13.59 18.39 -5.85
CA SER A 110 -13.99 17.40 -4.83
C SER A 110 -13.78 15.94 -5.32
N TYR A 111 -12.59 15.65 -5.87
CA TYR A 111 -12.16 14.40 -6.56
C TYR A 111 -12.55 14.29 -8.05
N ASN A 112 -11.70 14.85 -8.92
CA ASN A 112 -11.74 14.71 -10.38
C ASN A 112 -11.40 13.25 -10.75
N ARG A 113 -12.06 12.69 -11.77
CA ARG A 113 -11.80 11.32 -12.29
C ARG A 113 -10.31 11.08 -12.53
N THR A 114 -9.58 12.06 -13.05
CA THR A 114 -8.15 11.94 -13.31
C THR A 114 -7.35 11.82 -12.00
N VAL A 115 -7.68 12.65 -11.00
CA VAL A 115 -7.04 12.65 -9.68
C VAL A 115 -7.32 11.35 -8.95
N CYS A 116 -8.58 10.92 -8.92
CA CYS A 116 -8.97 9.68 -8.27
C CYS A 116 -8.41 8.41 -8.97
N LYS A 117 -8.25 8.44 -10.30
CA LYS A 117 -7.53 7.39 -11.02
C LYS A 117 -6.04 7.38 -10.67
N GLN A 118 -5.42 8.55 -10.58
CA GLN A 118 -4.02 8.70 -10.13
C GLN A 118 -3.85 8.20 -8.69
N ASP A 119 -4.80 8.49 -7.80
CA ASP A 119 -4.79 8.03 -6.42
C ASP A 119 -4.91 6.50 -6.33
N ALA A 120 -5.78 5.87 -7.12
CA ALA A 120 -5.88 4.41 -7.19
C ALA A 120 -4.60 3.76 -7.74
N GLU A 121 -3.99 4.36 -8.77
CA GLU A 121 -2.72 3.87 -9.35
C GLU A 121 -1.54 4.06 -8.38
N SER A 122 -1.49 5.19 -7.67
CA SER A 122 -0.54 5.48 -6.59
C SER A 122 -0.70 4.49 -5.43
N THR A 123 -1.94 4.18 -5.04
CA THR A 123 -2.27 3.22 -3.98
C THR A 123 -1.83 1.81 -4.38
N TYR A 124 -2.06 1.38 -5.63
CA TYR A 124 -1.55 0.11 -6.13
C TYR A 124 -0.01 0.05 -6.11
N PHE A 125 0.66 1.11 -6.55
CA PHE A 125 2.12 1.19 -6.49
C PHE A 125 2.64 1.13 -5.05
N ALA A 126 2.06 1.89 -4.13
CA ALA A 126 2.41 1.88 -2.71
C ALA A 126 2.14 0.50 -2.07
N CYS A 127 1.00 -0.13 -2.39
CA CYS A 127 0.64 -1.47 -1.91
C CYS A 127 1.66 -2.50 -2.40
N LYS A 128 1.98 -2.50 -3.69
CA LYS A 128 2.99 -3.37 -4.29
C LYS A 128 4.38 -3.14 -3.70
N GLN A 129 4.77 -1.88 -3.51
CA GLN A 129 6.04 -1.54 -2.88
C GLN A 129 6.07 -1.94 -1.41
N ASN A 130 4.96 -1.92 -0.69
CA ASN A 130 4.88 -2.46 0.66
C ASN A 130 4.97 -4.00 0.66
N CYS A 131 4.41 -4.69 -0.34
CA CYS A 131 4.64 -6.12 -0.54
C CYS A 131 6.14 -6.41 -0.80
N SER A 132 6.82 -5.52 -1.55
CA SER A 132 8.27 -5.62 -1.82
C SER A 132 9.15 -5.17 -0.64
N ASN A 133 8.73 -4.19 0.16
CA ASN A 133 9.50 -3.62 1.28
C ASN A 133 9.34 -4.42 2.58
N ILE A 134 8.44 -5.40 2.61
CA ILE A 134 8.48 -6.49 3.59
C ILE A 134 9.71 -7.41 3.34
N ILE A 135 10.41 -7.23 2.21
CA ILE A 135 11.69 -7.86 1.91
C ILE A 135 12.85 -6.86 2.11
N ASN A 136 13.20 -6.63 3.37
CA ASN A 136 14.61 -6.38 3.73
C ASN A 136 15.30 -7.75 3.91
N ILE A 137 15.13 -8.62 2.92
CA ILE A 137 15.78 -9.93 2.90
C ILE A 137 17.15 -9.71 2.28
N THR A 138 18.16 -10.24 2.96
CA THR A 138 19.46 -10.58 2.40
C THR A 138 19.34 -10.93 0.93
N GLN A 139 19.86 -10.05 0.06
CA GLN A 139 20.02 -10.36 -1.35
C GLN A 139 20.91 -11.60 -1.43
N CYS A 140 20.42 -12.66 -2.07
CA CYS A 140 21.17 -13.90 -2.29
C CYS A 140 21.47 -14.05 -3.78
N GLN A 141 22.58 -14.69 -4.13
CA GLN A 141 22.93 -15.04 -5.50
C GLN A 141 22.73 -16.54 -5.75
N SER A 142 22.65 -17.33 -4.68
CA SER A 142 22.43 -18.77 -4.70
C SER A 142 21.78 -19.25 -3.41
N ASN A 143 21.31 -20.51 -3.39
CA ASN A 143 20.79 -21.15 -2.19
C ASN A 143 21.83 -21.24 -1.05
N LEU A 144 23.13 -21.13 -1.35
CA LEU A 144 24.21 -21.16 -0.36
C LEU A 144 24.30 -19.88 0.48
N ASP A 145 23.74 -18.77 -0.04
CA ASP A 145 23.76 -17.49 0.67
C ASP A 145 22.64 -17.40 1.73
N CYS A 146 21.79 -18.42 1.80
CA CYS A 146 20.66 -18.50 2.71
C CYS A 146 20.91 -19.54 3.80
N ASN A 147 20.21 -19.39 4.93
CA ASN A 147 20.25 -20.40 6.00
C ASN A 147 19.69 -21.75 5.51
N ASN A 148 20.06 -22.85 6.17
CA ASN A 148 19.64 -24.21 5.79
C ASN A 148 18.11 -24.46 5.78
N THR A 149 17.31 -23.54 6.33
CA THR A 149 15.84 -23.57 6.31
C THR A 149 15.23 -22.62 5.27
N GLN A 150 16.07 -22.03 4.42
CA GLN A 150 15.72 -21.03 3.43
C GLN A 150 16.30 -21.40 2.07
N PHE A 151 15.73 -20.84 1.01
CA PHE A 151 16.23 -20.94 -0.35
C PHE A 151 16.25 -19.55 -0.99
N CYS A 152 17.10 -19.38 -1.99
CA CYS A 152 17.18 -18.15 -2.75
C CYS A 152 16.06 -18.12 -3.80
N SER A 153 15.04 -17.31 -3.56
CA SER A 153 13.93 -17.12 -4.49
C SER A 153 14.26 -16.01 -5.47
N PHE A 154 14.33 -16.36 -6.74
CA PHE A 154 14.53 -15.43 -7.85
C PHE A 154 13.19 -14.98 -8.42
N ILE A 155 13.17 -13.76 -8.97
CA ILE A 155 12.01 -13.24 -9.71
C ILE A 155 11.80 -13.99 -11.04
N ASN A 156 12.87 -14.55 -11.61
CA ASN A 156 12.86 -15.44 -12.77
C ASN A 156 14.18 -16.23 -12.82
N CYS A 157 14.25 -17.27 -13.66
CA CYS A 157 15.43 -18.15 -13.74
C CYS A 157 16.71 -17.50 -14.30
N THR A 158 16.63 -16.28 -14.83
CA THR A 158 17.78 -15.52 -15.35
C THR A 158 18.26 -14.42 -14.40
N ALA A 159 17.61 -14.24 -13.25
CA ALA A 159 17.98 -13.23 -12.28
C ALA A 159 19.29 -13.61 -11.57
N THR A 160 20.15 -12.62 -11.34
CA THR A 160 21.44 -12.79 -10.65
C THR A 160 21.34 -12.53 -9.14
N GLN A 161 20.21 -12.00 -8.68
CA GLN A 161 19.92 -11.74 -7.29
C GLN A 161 18.49 -12.21 -6.98
N GLY A 162 18.33 -12.82 -5.81
CA GLY A 162 17.08 -13.26 -5.24
C GLY A 162 16.95 -12.83 -3.79
N SER A 163 15.96 -13.39 -3.11
CA SER A 163 15.73 -13.16 -1.69
C SER A 163 15.62 -14.49 -0.97
N CYS A 164 16.29 -14.63 0.18
CA CYS A 164 16.16 -15.80 1.04
C CYS A 164 14.73 -15.97 1.59
N MET A 165 13.99 -16.90 1.01
CA MET A 165 12.63 -17.26 1.41
C MET A 165 12.66 -18.56 2.23
N THR A 166 11.76 -18.69 3.20
CA THR A 166 11.74 -19.89 4.06
C THR A 166 11.20 -21.09 3.29
N VAL A 167 11.87 -22.23 3.40
CA VAL A 167 11.43 -23.48 2.76
C VAL A 167 10.16 -23.98 3.47
N PRO A 168 9.07 -24.24 2.72
CA PRO A 168 7.88 -24.77 3.33
C PRO A 168 8.09 -26.13 4.00
N GLN A 169 7.50 -26.35 5.18
CA GLN A 169 7.63 -27.63 5.89
C GLN A 169 6.52 -28.63 5.56
N LEU A 170 5.39 -28.15 5.05
CA LEU A 170 4.24 -28.98 4.68
C LEU A 170 3.60 -28.37 3.44
N CYS A 171 2.99 -29.16 2.57
CA CYS A 171 2.23 -28.66 1.43
C CYS A 171 0.87 -29.34 1.36
N THR A 172 -0.13 -28.63 0.86
CA THR A 172 -1.39 -29.24 0.47
C THR A 172 -1.17 -30.08 -0.79
N GLU A 173 -1.89 -31.19 -0.93
CA GLU A 173 -1.80 -32.09 -2.09
C GLU A 173 -2.64 -31.60 -3.29
N GLU A 174 -3.01 -30.32 -3.32
CA GLU A 174 -3.73 -29.76 -4.45
C GLU A 174 -2.83 -29.78 -5.71
N TYR A 175 -3.44 -30.16 -6.83
CA TYR A 175 -2.76 -30.19 -8.10
C TYR A 175 -3.01 -28.87 -8.86
N ASN A 176 -2.03 -27.98 -8.73
CA ASN A 176 -1.95 -26.66 -9.35
C ASN A 176 -0.55 -26.49 -9.98
N PRO A 177 -0.26 -27.20 -11.09
CA PRO A 177 1.10 -27.44 -11.53
C PRO A 177 1.88 -26.16 -11.86
N VAL A 178 3.18 -26.20 -11.56
CA VAL A 178 4.14 -25.12 -11.86
C VAL A 178 5.44 -25.72 -12.40
N CYS A 179 6.14 -24.97 -13.24
CA CYS A 179 7.45 -25.33 -13.73
C CYS A 179 8.53 -24.59 -12.94
N GLY A 180 9.48 -25.34 -12.38
CA GLY A 180 10.63 -24.82 -11.67
C GLY A 180 11.76 -24.37 -12.60
N CYS A 181 12.70 -23.59 -12.07
CA CYS A 181 13.93 -23.25 -12.78
C CYS A 181 14.91 -24.43 -12.95
N ASP A 182 14.64 -25.56 -12.30
CA ASP A 182 15.28 -26.86 -12.52
C ASP A 182 14.65 -27.65 -13.69
N ASP A 183 13.73 -27.03 -14.43
CA ASP A 183 13.01 -27.64 -15.55
C ASP A 183 12.15 -28.85 -15.18
N GLN A 184 11.72 -28.92 -13.90
CA GLN A 184 10.82 -29.95 -13.42
C GLN A 184 9.41 -29.39 -13.14
N THR A 185 8.40 -30.17 -13.48
CA THR A 185 7.01 -29.90 -13.11
C THR A 185 6.80 -30.29 -11.66
N HIS A 186 6.32 -29.36 -10.83
CA HIS A 186 5.90 -29.62 -9.47
C HIS A 186 4.38 -29.56 -9.36
N ASN A 187 3.81 -30.40 -8.49
CA ASN A 187 2.35 -30.48 -8.27
C ASN A 187 1.73 -29.13 -7.90
N ASN A 188 2.46 -28.29 -7.15
CA ASN A 188 2.11 -26.90 -6.89
C ASN A 188 3.35 -26.08 -6.46
N SER A 189 3.16 -24.77 -6.31
CA SER A 189 4.23 -23.84 -5.91
C SER A 189 4.85 -24.15 -4.55
N CYS A 190 4.11 -24.78 -3.63
CA CYS A 190 4.64 -25.19 -2.34
C CYS A 190 5.65 -26.33 -2.51
N PHE A 191 5.33 -27.38 -3.28
CA PHE A 191 6.26 -28.47 -3.57
C PHE A 191 7.50 -28.00 -4.34
N MET A 192 7.35 -27.03 -5.24
CA MET A 192 8.49 -26.37 -5.91
C MET A 192 9.43 -25.70 -4.90
N GLN A 193 8.88 -24.92 -3.96
CA GLN A 193 9.67 -24.26 -2.93
C GLN A 193 10.34 -25.25 -1.96
N MET A 194 9.72 -26.42 -1.68
CA MET A 194 10.36 -27.49 -0.91
C MET A 194 11.62 -28.05 -1.58
N ASN A 195 11.66 -28.00 -2.90
CA ASN A 195 12.84 -28.39 -3.69
C ASN A 195 13.83 -27.23 -3.88
N ASN A 196 13.66 -26.12 -3.14
CA ASN A 196 14.49 -24.92 -3.21
C ASN A 196 14.52 -24.28 -4.61
N GLN A 197 13.42 -24.43 -5.36
CA GLN A 197 13.31 -23.94 -6.73
C GLN A 197 12.50 -22.66 -6.81
N SER A 198 12.92 -21.80 -7.75
CA SER A 198 12.18 -20.61 -8.15
C SER A 198 11.22 -20.91 -9.29
N LEU A 199 10.18 -20.09 -9.43
CA LEU A 199 9.17 -20.26 -10.48
C LEU A 199 9.75 -19.86 -11.85
N ARG A 200 9.66 -20.78 -12.82
CA ARG A 200 9.87 -20.46 -14.23
C ARG A 200 8.58 -19.93 -14.86
N ASN A 201 7.52 -20.73 -14.80
CA ASN A 201 6.19 -20.39 -15.33
C ASN A 201 5.08 -21.16 -14.60
N ILE A 202 3.87 -20.60 -14.67
CA ILE A 202 2.65 -21.28 -14.22
C ILE A 202 2.31 -22.39 -15.22
N GLY A 203 1.81 -23.51 -14.72
CA GLY A 203 1.56 -24.72 -15.52
C GLY A 203 2.76 -25.67 -15.53
N GLU A 204 2.59 -26.83 -16.16
CA GLU A 204 3.66 -27.81 -16.31
C GLU A 204 4.83 -27.27 -17.14
N CYS A 205 6.01 -27.85 -16.96
CA CYS A 205 7.12 -27.60 -17.87
C CYS A 205 6.75 -28.12 -19.26
N LEU A 206 7.09 -27.33 -20.27
CA LEU A 206 6.96 -27.77 -21.65
C LEU A 206 8.01 -28.85 -21.89
N ILE A 207 7.58 -30.05 -22.29
CA ILE A 207 8.48 -31.05 -22.85
C ILE A 207 8.86 -30.53 -24.23
N ILE A 208 10.06 -29.96 -24.34
CA ILE A 208 10.63 -29.50 -25.61
C ILE A 208 11.53 -30.60 -26.17
#